data_AF-A0A1X7C6C0-F1
#
_entry.id   AF-A0A1X7C6C0-F1
#
_cell.length_a   1.000
_cell.length_b   1.000
_cell.length_c   1.000
_cell.angle_alpha   90.00
_cell.angle_beta   90.00
_cell.angle_gamma   90.00
#
_symmetry.space_group_name_H-M   'P 1'
#
loop_
_entity.id
_entity.type
_entity.pdbx_description
1 polymer ?
#
loop_
_entity_poly.entity_id
_entity_poly.type
_entity_poly.pdbx_seq_one_letter_code
_entity_poly.pdbx_strand_id
1 'polypeptide(L)'
;MSYLLDANSYIQAKNFHYRMKFCPGFWDWLDSSAQHGKLCSISMVYKELSDFGDELSDWVKKRQDHFEGIDDSDTQSVFGAIAQHVMDLKLPPDAEEIRFLDGADPWLIAKACTTGKTIVTHEVIAPDNSRKIKIPNICKDFGVSYINSFDLLDTLQARFVMERT
;
A
#
# COMPACT_ATOMS: atom_id res chain seq x y z
N MET A 1 3.89 -1.87 -15.96
CA MET A 1 3.20 -1.15 -14.86
C MET A 1 3.66 -1.78 -13.55
N SER A 2 3.94 -0.95 -12.55
CA SER A 2 4.42 -1.39 -11.24
C SER A 2 3.45 -0.87 -10.17
N TYR A 3 3.28 -1.64 -9.10
CA TYR A 3 2.23 -1.45 -8.10
C TYR A 3 2.84 -1.24 -6.71
N LEU A 4 2.20 -0.38 -5.91
CA LEU A 4 2.60 -0.07 -4.53
C LEU A 4 1.55 -0.58 -3.55
N LEU A 5 1.92 -1.54 -2.69
CA LEU A 5 0.99 -2.10 -1.71
C LEU A 5 0.98 -1.30 -0.42
N ASP A 6 -0.21 -1.04 0.12
CA ASP A 6 -0.39 -0.55 1.48
C ASP A 6 -0.17 -1.69 2.51
N ALA A 7 0.09 -1.33 3.77
CA ALA A 7 0.23 -2.30 4.86
C ALA A 7 -1.05 -3.14 5.02
N ASN A 8 -2.21 -2.53 4.85
CA ASN A 8 -3.50 -3.16 5.06
C ASN A 8 -3.76 -4.31 4.07
N SER A 9 -3.28 -4.21 2.82
CA SER A 9 -3.38 -5.29 1.84
C SER A 9 -2.62 -6.54 2.28
N TYR A 10 -1.43 -6.40 2.86
CA TYR A 10 -0.68 -7.53 3.43
C TYR A 10 -1.40 -8.13 4.65
N ILE A 11 -1.89 -7.27 5.55
CA ILE A 11 -2.56 -7.69 6.79
C ILE A 11 -3.87 -8.42 6.47
N GLN A 12 -4.68 -7.89 5.54
CA GLN A 12 -5.93 -8.53 5.11
C GLN A 12 -5.67 -9.83 4.37
N ALA A 13 -4.67 -9.88 3.48
CA ALA A 13 -4.28 -11.11 2.81
C ALA A 13 -3.96 -12.20 3.83
N LYS A 14 -3.12 -11.89 4.83
CA LYS A 14 -2.80 -12.83 5.92
C LYS A 14 -4.03 -13.24 6.74
N ASN A 15 -4.88 -12.31 7.16
CA ASN A 15 -5.94 -12.62 8.12
C ASN A 15 -7.14 -13.33 7.50
N PHE A 16 -7.42 -13.06 6.21
CA PHE A 16 -8.62 -13.53 5.52
C PHE A 16 -8.30 -14.56 4.42
N HIS A 17 -8.19 -14.10 3.17
CA HIS A 17 -8.28 -14.94 1.97
C HIS A 17 -6.99 -15.71 1.64
N TYR A 18 -5.84 -15.20 2.07
CA TYR A 18 -4.52 -15.71 1.70
C TYR A 18 -3.68 -16.00 2.94
N ARG A 19 -4.27 -16.67 3.94
CA ARG A 19 -3.54 -17.12 5.13
C ARG A 19 -2.27 -17.88 4.72
N MET A 20 -1.13 -17.52 5.30
CA MET A 20 0.20 -18.01 4.91
C MET A 20 0.31 -19.54 4.84
N LYS A 21 -0.32 -20.24 5.78
CA LYS A 21 -0.29 -21.72 5.83
C LYS A 21 -1.26 -22.38 4.85
N PHE A 22 -2.39 -21.75 4.56
CA PHE A 22 -3.45 -22.33 3.73
C PHE A 22 -3.23 -22.03 2.25
N CYS A 23 -2.73 -20.83 1.92
CA CYS A 23 -2.50 -20.39 0.55
C CYS A 23 -1.07 -19.85 0.37
N PRO A 24 -0.04 -20.70 0.47
CA PRO A 24 1.36 -20.28 0.29
C PRO A 24 1.60 -19.71 -1.11
N GLY A 25 0.88 -20.20 -2.13
CA GLY A 25 1.03 -19.73 -3.50
C GLY A 25 0.81 -18.23 -3.69
N PHE A 26 -0.04 -17.58 -2.88
CA PHE A 26 -0.19 -16.12 -2.92
C PHE A 26 1.09 -15.39 -2.47
N TRP A 27 1.74 -15.89 -1.42
CA TRP A 27 2.97 -15.31 -0.90
C TRP A 27 4.15 -15.57 -1.82
N ASP A 28 4.23 -16.76 -2.43
CA ASP A 28 5.22 -17.06 -3.46
C ASP A 28 5.02 -16.18 -4.70
N TRP A 29 3.76 -15.88 -5.05
CA TRP A 29 3.43 -14.96 -6.12
C TRP A 29 3.81 -13.50 -5.79
N LEU A 30 3.65 -13.06 -4.54
CA LEU A 30 4.13 -11.74 -4.10
C LEU A 30 5.65 -11.66 -4.26
N ASP A 31 6.38 -12.68 -3.83
CA ASP A 31 7.84 -12.78 -3.99
C ASP A 31 8.25 -12.70 -5.46
N SER A 32 7.63 -13.53 -6.30
CA SER A 32 7.90 -13.53 -7.72
C SER A 32 7.58 -12.17 -8.35
N SER A 33 6.43 -11.57 -8.02
CA SER A 33 6.01 -10.29 -8.59
C SER A 33 6.95 -9.15 -8.19
N ALA A 34 7.46 -9.18 -6.96
CA ALA A 34 8.45 -8.22 -6.49
C ALA A 34 9.81 -8.37 -7.19
N GLN A 35 10.31 -9.60 -7.33
CA GLN A 35 11.55 -9.88 -8.07
C GLN A 35 11.48 -9.45 -9.53
N HIS A 36 10.30 -9.53 -10.16
CA HIS A 36 10.08 -9.06 -11.53
C HIS A 36 9.80 -7.54 -11.62
N GLY A 37 9.92 -6.79 -10.52
CA GLY A 37 9.69 -5.33 -10.46
C GLY A 37 8.24 -4.90 -10.71
N LYS A 38 7.29 -5.85 -10.69
CA LYS A 38 5.87 -5.55 -10.91
C LYS A 38 5.21 -5.03 -9.64
N LEU A 39 5.75 -5.35 -8.48
CA LEU A 39 5.13 -5.08 -7.20
C LEU A 39 6.20 -4.65 -6.20
N CYS A 40 5.96 -3.57 -5.47
CA CYS A 40 6.79 -3.18 -4.34
C CYS A 40 5.93 -2.49 -3.29
N SER A 41 6.54 -2.11 -2.18
CA SER A 41 5.95 -1.21 -1.21
C SER A 41 7.03 -0.21 -0.75
N ILE A 42 6.78 0.58 0.29
CA ILE A 42 7.71 1.61 0.77
C ILE A 42 8.29 1.25 2.13
N SER A 43 9.44 1.84 2.45
CA SER A 43 10.13 1.62 3.72
C SER A 43 9.29 1.92 4.98
N MET A 44 8.33 2.86 4.90
CA MET A 44 7.38 3.10 6.00
C MET A 44 6.43 1.92 6.22
N VAL A 45 5.89 1.33 5.15
CA VAL A 45 5.07 0.11 5.24
C VAL A 45 5.89 -1.06 5.78
N TYR A 46 7.15 -1.20 5.37
CA TYR A 46 8.06 -2.20 5.95
C TYR A 46 8.14 -2.06 7.47
N LYS A 47 8.37 -0.83 7.96
CA LYS A 47 8.50 -0.55 9.38
C LYS A 47 7.24 -0.96 10.13
N GLU A 48 6.08 -0.47 9.68
CA GLU A 48 4.78 -0.84 10.26
C GLU A 48 4.60 -2.36 10.32
N LEU A 49 4.81 -3.07 9.20
CA LEU A 49 4.63 -4.52 9.14
C LEU A 49 5.64 -5.30 9.99
N SER A 50 6.86 -4.81 10.11
CA SER A 50 7.93 -5.47 10.86
C SER A 50 7.76 -5.38 12.38
N ASP A 51 7.00 -4.40 12.85
CA ASP A 51 6.81 -4.10 14.28
C ASP A 51 5.65 -4.91 14.93
N PHE A 52 4.75 -5.51 14.16
CA PHE A 52 3.62 -6.29 14.71
C PHE A 52 4.03 -7.56 15.46
N GLY A 53 5.22 -8.12 15.16
CA GLY A 53 5.77 -9.28 15.87
C GLY A 53 5.09 -10.62 15.55
N ASP A 54 4.51 -10.76 14.36
CA ASP A 54 3.78 -11.95 13.95
C ASP A 54 4.41 -12.66 12.73
N GLU A 55 3.76 -13.71 12.20
CA GLU A 55 4.26 -14.44 11.02
C GLU A 55 4.44 -13.56 9.77
N LEU A 56 3.68 -12.46 9.64
CA LEU A 56 3.86 -11.49 8.56
C LEU A 56 5.08 -10.63 8.81
N SER A 57 5.32 -10.18 10.05
CA SER A 57 6.54 -9.48 10.43
C SER A 57 7.79 -10.31 10.10
N ASP A 58 7.79 -11.61 10.41
CA ASP A 58 8.90 -12.51 10.09
C ASP A 58 9.09 -12.72 8.59
N TRP A 59 8.00 -12.72 7.82
CA TRP A 59 8.04 -12.81 6.37
C TRP A 59 8.61 -11.54 5.73
N VAL A 60 8.17 -10.36 6.20
CA VAL A 60 8.58 -9.04 5.72
C VAL A 60 10.05 -8.77 6.04
N LYS A 61 10.53 -9.10 7.25
CA LYS A 61 11.93 -8.92 7.65
C LYS A 61 12.94 -9.64 6.75
N LYS A 62 12.52 -10.71 6.08
CA LYS A 62 13.37 -11.48 5.15
C LYS A 62 13.40 -10.90 3.74
N ARG A 63 12.57 -9.89 3.44
CA ARG A 63 12.28 -9.37 2.10
C ARG A 63 12.36 -7.85 2.06
N GLN A 64 13.39 -7.30 2.70
CA GLN A 64 13.58 -5.85 2.76
C GLN A 64 13.74 -5.22 1.35
N ASP A 65 14.24 -5.99 0.39
CA ASP A 65 14.38 -5.65 -1.02
C ASP A 65 13.04 -5.42 -1.75
N HIS A 66 11.91 -5.83 -1.19
CA HIS A 66 10.58 -5.52 -1.74
C HIS A 66 10.13 -4.08 -1.46
N PHE A 67 10.86 -3.35 -0.61
CA PHE A 67 10.46 -2.05 -0.10
C PHE A 67 11.42 -0.97 -0.61
N GLU A 68 10.86 0.02 -1.30
CA GLU A 68 11.60 1.16 -1.82
C GLU A 68 11.78 2.25 -0.76
N GLY A 69 12.93 2.94 -0.83
CA GLY A 69 13.19 4.14 -0.05
C GLY A 69 12.26 5.29 -0.45
N ILE A 70 11.99 6.15 0.53
CA ILE A 70 11.20 7.39 0.40
C ILE A 70 12.07 8.64 0.56
N ASP A 71 13.38 8.45 0.68
CA ASP A 71 14.39 9.48 0.91
C ASP A 71 14.74 10.30 -0.34
N ASP A 72 14.15 9.97 -1.49
CA ASP A 72 14.32 10.75 -2.71
C ASP A 72 13.64 12.13 -2.63
N SER A 73 14.34 13.15 -3.14
CA SER A 73 13.92 14.55 -3.09
C SER A 73 12.56 14.81 -3.72
N ASP A 74 12.22 14.05 -4.76
CA ASP A 74 10.95 14.21 -5.47
C ASP A 74 9.80 13.74 -4.58
N THR A 75 9.93 12.57 -3.95
CA THR A 75 8.92 12.03 -3.04
C THR A 75 8.74 12.92 -1.81
N GLN A 76 9.84 13.46 -1.26
CA GLN A 76 9.78 14.43 -0.16
C GLN A 76 9.03 15.71 -0.55
N SER A 77 9.26 16.22 -1.76
CA SER A 77 8.59 17.43 -2.26
C SER A 77 7.09 17.19 -2.47
N VAL A 78 6.71 16.05 -3.06
CA VAL A 78 5.30 15.69 -3.23
C VAL A 78 4.62 15.43 -1.89
N PHE A 79 5.30 14.79 -0.95
CA PHE A 79 4.79 14.62 0.41
C PHE A 79 4.46 15.96 1.06
N GLY A 80 5.32 16.98 0.90
CA GLY A 80 5.03 18.33 1.37
C GLY A 80 3.76 18.93 0.74
N ALA A 81 3.53 18.70 -0.55
CA ALA A 81 2.31 19.13 -1.22
C ALA A 81 1.06 18.38 -0.72
N ILE A 82 1.17 17.06 -0.47
CA ILE A 82 0.09 16.25 0.12
C ILE A 82 -0.20 16.73 1.54
N ALA A 83 0.82 16.99 2.34
CA ALA A 83 0.68 17.50 3.70
C ALA A 83 -0.06 18.85 3.71
N GLN A 84 0.35 19.78 2.86
CA GLN A 84 -0.34 21.07 2.73
C GLN A 84 -1.79 20.89 2.28
N HIS A 85 -2.04 20.04 1.28
CA HIS A 85 -3.40 19.75 0.81
C HIS A 85 -4.28 19.18 1.93
N VAL A 86 -3.74 18.25 2.71
CA VAL A 86 -4.44 17.65 3.86
C VAL A 86 -4.79 18.71 4.92
N MET A 87 -3.84 19.59 5.26
CA MET A 87 -4.07 20.68 6.22
C MET A 87 -5.04 21.77 5.71
N ASP A 88 -5.19 21.91 4.40
CA ASP A 88 -6.11 22.86 3.77
C ASP A 88 -7.55 22.30 3.66
N LEU A 89 -7.75 21.00 3.97
CA LEU A 89 -9.09 20.39 4.00
C LEU A 89 -9.94 21.00 5.12
N LYS A 90 -11.20 21.34 4.81
CA LYS A 90 -12.14 21.88 5.82
C LYS A 90 -12.62 20.83 6.83
N LEU A 91 -12.55 19.58 6.43
CA LEU A 91 -12.86 18.37 7.19
C LEU A 91 -11.86 17.33 6.69
N PRO A 92 -11.12 16.66 7.58
CA PRO A 92 -11.50 16.16 8.90
C PRO A 92 -10.93 16.97 10.08
N PRO A 93 -11.09 16.53 11.35
CA PRO A 93 -10.48 17.20 12.50
C PRO A 93 -8.93 17.09 12.48
N ASP A 94 -8.23 18.06 13.07
CA ASP A 94 -6.76 18.12 13.17
C ASP A 94 -6.11 16.80 13.62
N ALA A 95 -6.76 16.06 14.53
CA ALA A 95 -6.27 14.78 15.01
C ALA A 95 -6.19 13.68 13.93
N GLU A 96 -7.12 13.70 12.97
CA GLU A 96 -7.11 12.76 11.84
C GLU A 96 -6.08 13.16 10.79
N GLU A 97 -5.89 14.46 10.56
CA GLU A 97 -4.83 14.98 9.68
C GLU A 97 -3.46 14.55 10.20
N ILE A 98 -3.20 14.75 11.49
CA ILE A 98 -1.95 14.32 12.14
C ILE A 98 -1.80 12.79 12.03
N ARG A 99 -2.86 12.01 12.32
CA ARG A 99 -2.82 10.53 12.21
C ARG A 99 -2.48 10.09 10.78
N PHE A 100 -3.08 10.73 9.78
CA PHE A 100 -2.83 10.39 8.38
C PHE A 100 -1.40 10.76 7.98
N LEU A 101 -0.93 11.96 8.35
CA LEU A 101 0.40 12.45 8.01
C LEU A 101 1.55 11.70 8.72
N ASP A 102 1.28 11.10 9.88
CA ASP A 102 2.23 10.27 10.62
C ASP A 102 2.35 8.84 10.06
N GLY A 103 1.34 8.38 9.29
CA GLY A 103 1.27 7.03 8.74
C GLY A 103 2.05 6.84 7.42
N ALA A 104 2.08 5.60 6.93
CA ALA A 104 2.69 5.27 5.64
C ALA A 104 1.87 5.73 4.41
N ASP A 105 0.56 5.91 4.54
CA ASP A 105 -0.36 6.25 3.45
C ASP A 105 0.03 7.51 2.63
N PRO A 106 0.31 8.68 3.23
CA PRO A 106 0.72 9.88 2.47
C PRO A 106 2.04 9.67 1.72
N TRP A 107 2.97 8.91 2.30
CA TRP A 107 4.24 8.55 1.65
C TRP A 107 4.03 7.61 0.46
N LEU A 108 3.08 6.68 0.58
CA LEU A 108 2.71 5.76 -0.48
C LEU A 108 2.15 6.52 -1.69
N ILE A 109 1.30 7.52 -1.43
CA ILE A 109 0.73 8.40 -2.46
C ILE A 109 1.81 9.27 -3.07
N ALA A 110 2.68 9.89 -2.26
CA ALA A 110 3.79 10.68 -2.76
C ALA A 110 4.69 9.88 -3.71
N LYS A 111 5.03 8.64 -3.33
CA LYS A 111 5.85 7.75 -4.16
C LYS A 111 5.12 7.35 -5.44
N ALA A 112 3.82 7.10 -5.37
CA ALA A 112 3.01 6.78 -6.54
C ALA A 112 2.97 7.95 -7.54
N CYS A 113 2.84 9.19 -7.06
CA CYS A 113 2.90 10.40 -7.89
C CYS A 113 4.23 10.51 -8.64
N THR A 114 5.36 10.29 -7.96
CA THR A 114 6.69 10.50 -8.56
C THR A 114 7.09 9.36 -9.50
N THR A 115 6.69 8.13 -9.18
CA THR A 115 7.07 6.94 -9.95
C THR A 115 6.04 6.53 -11.01
N GLY A 116 4.85 7.13 -10.99
CA GLY A 116 3.72 6.72 -11.85
C GLY A 116 3.18 5.33 -11.52
N LYS A 117 3.49 4.80 -10.34
CA LYS A 117 3.00 3.50 -9.88
C LYS A 117 1.54 3.58 -9.45
N THR A 118 0.83 2.46 -9.55
CA THR A 118 -0.57 2.35 -9.10
C THR A 118 -0.62 1.82 -7.67
N ILE A 119 -1.39 2.46 -6.79
CA ILE A 119 -1.54 2.02 -5.40
C ILE A 119 -2.49 0.83 -5.33
N VAL A 120 -2.16 -0.13 -4.48
CA VAL A 120 -3.01 -1.28 -4.15
C VAL A 120 -3.54 -1.07 -2.74
N THR A 121 -4.85 -0.86 -2.64
CA THR A 121 -5.54 -0.67 -1.36
C THR A 121 -6.94 -1.25 -1.40
N HIS A 122 -7.43 -1.72 -0.26
CA HIS A 122 -8.82 -2.16 -0.09
C HIS A 122 -9.75 -1.03 0.39
N GLU A 123 -9.25 0.20 0.49
CA GLU A 123 -10.08 1.33 0.85
C GLU A 123 -11.06 1.74 -0.25
N VAL A 124 -12.23 2.23 0.16
CA VAL A 124 -13.24 2.81 -0.72
C VAL A 124 -13.34 4.31 -0.47
N ILE A 125 -13.57 5.09 -1.53
CA ILE A 125 -13.75 6.55 -1.47
C ILE A 125 -14.68 6.90 -0.31
N ALA A 126 -14.21 7.80 0.57
CA ALA A 126 -15.03 8.37 1.60
C ALA A 126 -15.83 9.55 1.02
N PRO A 127 -17.10 9.73 1.41
CA PRO A 127 -17.87 10.91 1.01
C PRO A 127 -17.21 12.18 1.55
N ASP A 128 -17.48 13.32 0.91
CA ASP A 128 -16.85 14.62 1.20
C ASP A 128 -17.10 15.13 2.64
N ASN A 129 -18.09 14.56 3.34
CA ASN A 129 -18.40 14.86 4.74
C ASN A 129 -17.77 13.87 5.74
N SER A 130 -16.92 12.96 5.25
CA SER A 130 -16.22 11.99 6.08
C SER A 130 -15.27 12.68 7.04
N ARG A 131 -15.19 12.15 8.26
CA ARG A 131 -14.20 12.57 9.26
C ARG A 131 -12.88 11.79 9.17
N LYS A 132 -12.73 10.94 8.15
CA LYS A 132 -11.54 10.13 7.91
C LYS A 132 -10.93 10.46 6.56
N ILE A 133 -9.62 10.62 6.54
CA ILE A 133 -8.84 10.72 5.31
C ILE A 133 -8.57 9.30 4.82
N LYS A 134 -8.80 9.07 3.53
CA LYS A 134 -8.61 7.78 2.89
C LYS A 134 -7.72 7.91 1.67
N ILE A 135 -6.96 6.86 1.35
CA ILE A 135 -6.05 6.82 0.21
C ILE A 135 -6.78 7.21 -1.09
N PRO A 136 -7.95 6.61 -1.45
CA PRO A 136 -8.65 6.95 -2.69
C PRO A 136 -9.03 8.43 -2.84
N ASN A 137 -9.30 9.14 -1.73
CA ASN A 137 -9.68 10.54 -1.77
C ASN A 137 -8.49 11.40 -2.21
N ILE A 138 -7.34 11.20 -1.57
CA ILE A 138 -6.11 11.92 -1.92
C ILE A 138 -5.61 11.47 -3.29
N CYS A 139 -5.68 10.19 -3.64
CA CYS A 139 -5.33 9.70 -4.97
C CYS A 139 -6.12 10.42 -6.08
N LYS A 140 -7.43 10.66 -5.86
CA LYS A 140 -8.27 11.38 -6.81
C LYS A 140 -7.81 12.83 -6.99
N ASP A 141 -7.45 13.51 -5.90
CA ASP A 141 -7.01 14.91 -5.94
C ASP A 141 -5.64 15.07 -6.61
N PHE A 142 -4.75 14.10 -6.43
CA PHE A 142 -3.39 14.10 -6.98
C PHE A 142 -3.25 13.34 -8.32
N GLY A 143 -4.35 12.81 -8.86
CA GLY A 143 -4.34 12.08 -10.14
C GLY A 143 -3.62 10.73 -10.11
N VAL A 144 -3.51 10.11 -8.94
CA VAL A 144 -2.88 8.80 -8.75
C VAL A 144 -3.89 7.68 -8.99
N SER A 145 -3.48 6.69 -9.78
CA SER A 145 -4.29 5.49 -9.98
C SER A 145 -4.19 4.57 -8.76
N TYR A 146 -5.32 3.97 -8.38
CA TYR A 146 -5.38 2.95 -7.35
C TYR A 146 -6.31 1.81 -7.79
N ILE A 147 -6.02 0.60 -7.31
CA ILE A 147 -6.82 -0.61 -7.55
C ILE A 147 -6.92 -1.44 -6.26
N ASN A 148 -7.86 -2.38 -6.19
CA ASN A 148 -7.91 -3.31 -5.07
C ASN A 148 -7.03 -4.56 -5.32
N SER A 149 -6.76 -5.34 -4.29
CA SER A 149 -5.89 -6.53 -4.42
C SER A 149 -6.48 -7.62 -5.33
N PHE A 150 -7.80 -7.70 -5.49
CA PHE A 150 -8.42 -8.66 -6.40
C PHE A 150 -8.21 -8.25 -7.86
N ASP A 151 -8.43 -6.97 -8.17
CA ASP A 151 -8.17 -6.40 -9.50
C ASP A 151 -6.68 -6.54 -9.86
N LEU A 152 -5.78 -6.37 -8.88
CA LEU A 152 -4.35 -6.60 -9.05
C LEU A 152 -4.06 -8.05 -9.45
N LEU A 153 -4.65 -9.01 -8.76
CA LEU A 153 -4.46 -10.44 -9.05
C LEU A 153 -4.93 -10.78 -10.46
N ASP A 154 -6.07 -10.25 -10.89
CA ASP A 154 -6.58 -10.43 -12.24
C ASP A 154 -5.67 -9.75 -13.28
N THR A 155 -5.22 -8.53 -13.00
CA THR A 155 -4.36 -7.75 -13.90
C THR A 155 -2.99 -8.41 -14.11
N LEU A 156 -2.44 -8.99 -13.03
CA LEU A 156 -1.19 -9.74 -13.07
C LEU A 156 -1.38 -11.22 -13.44
N GLN A 157 -2.62 -11.62 -13.76
CA GLN A 157 -3.01 -12.97 -14.17
C GLN A 157 -2.52 -14.04 -13.18
N ALA A 158 -2.60 -13.74 -11.90
CA ALA A 158 -2.20 -14.64 -10.83
C ALA A 158 -3.06 -15.92 -10.87
N ARG A 159 -2.43 -17.09 -10.76
CA ARG A 159 -3.13 -18.38 -10.76
C ARG A 159 -2.61 -19.25 -9.63
N PHE A 160 -3.49 -19.57 -8.69
CA PHE A 160 -3.23 -20.49 -7.59
C PHE A 160 -3.94 -21.81 -7.87
N VAL A 161 -3.26 -22.71 -8.58
CA VAL A 161 -3.84 -24.00 -8.98
C VAL A 161 -3.57 -25.02 -7.87
N MET A 162 -4.63 -25.63 -7.35
CA MET A 162 -4.53 -26.74 -6.40
C MET A 162 -4.14 -28.02 -7.15
N GLU A 163 -3.14 -28.73 -6.63
CA GLU A 163 -2.79 -30.06 -7.13
C GLU A 163 -3.96 -31.02 -6.87
N ARG A 164 -4.41 -31.71 -7.92
CA ARG A 164 -5.41 -32.77 -7.80
C ARG A 164 -4.68 -34.06 -7.49
N THR A 165 -4.81 -34.55 -6.26
CA THR A 165 -4.37 -35.90 -5.87
C THR A 165 -5.40 -36.94 -6.29
#